data_AF-A0A932JP16-F1
#
_entry.id   AF-A0A932JP16-F1
#
_cell.length_a   1.000
_cell.length_b   1.000
_cell.length_c   1.000
_cell.angle_alpha   90.00
_cell.angle_beta   90.00
_cell.angle_gamma   90.00
#
_symmetry.space_group_name_H-M   'P 1'
#
loop_
_entity.id
_entity.type
_entity.pdbx_description
1 polymer ?
#
loop_
_entity_poly.entity_id
_entity_poly.type
_entity_poly.pdbx_seq_one_letter_code
_entity_poly.pdbx_strand_id
1 'polypeptide(L)'
;MSTRYWAYSEENGMKGPYEPAQLASLPSFGPALLVCPEGSAAPTDWMRVDATPGLQALLSKPAPPPPPVPEPAPAQTPAPTTPHQSATDIFVFDDDEAIRAILHEALTQIGYSVAVHDNSERFLELVRERRPRLIVTDICMPGLDGINVCKIIKSDPILSQSKVMVVSGSVGATQGKTALRHGADFFFAKPFNVGTLISQVANLIGPPTARVAAGAGPLRMSVLGTGATREGLCCVLERQNHALILDAGPALATAAHNPSVSSFSLLMTRYTQGRIEGLRPWAAGLSPTCALSVYGPQDPDQSLHDFAKQHLAPETLERTGIHPIMEGKREIGSDCRLDAIFTNSRQIGLALRLEIDSKVVVYCPDSEILTDESSPKDYRIKLAALCRGADLLIHNARYSPEQYAQHRHEGHSSYASALQLALDLGVRQLALVGLDPGNEAAVDAFNKAIQDTLTGEATTLADGP
;
A
#
# COMPACT_ATOMS: atom_id res chain seq x y z
N MET A 1 -4.81 -3.15 35.31
CA MET A 1 -4.42 -1.76 35.01
C MET A 1 -5.57 -1.17 34.22
N SER A 2 -6.15 -0.05 34.68
CA SER A 2 -7.16 0.66 33.89
C SER A 2 -6.48 1.27 32.67
N THR A 3 -7.06 1.05 31.49
CA THR A 3 -6.61 1.68 30.26
C THR A 3 -7.04 3.15 30.33
N ARG A 4 -6.13 4.08 30.60
CA ARG A 4 -6.44 5.53 30.51
C ARG A 4 -6.22 6.02 29.10
N TYR A 5 -6.79 7.15 28.69
CA TYR A 5 -6.85 7.68 27.33
C TYR A 5 -6.48 9.17 27.23
N TRP A 6 -6.01 9.61 26.08
CA TRP A 6 -5.71 10.98 25.68
C TRP A 6 -6.70 11.39 24.58
N ALA A 7 -7.05 12.67 24.51
CA ALA A 7 -7.98 13.25 23.54
C ALA A 7 -7.38 14.53 22.91
N TYR A 8 -7.62 14.77 21.61
CA TYR A 8 -7.19 15.99 20.89
C TYR A 8 -8.39 16.78 20.37
N SER A 9 -8.32 18.12 20.41
CA SER A 9 -9.08 19.02 19.54
C SER A 9 -8.21 20.17 19.04
N GLU A 10 -8.67 20.84 17.97
CA GLU A 10 -7.98 22.00 17.39
C GLU A 10 -7.89 23.18 18.35
N GLU A 11 -8.90 23.42 19.18
CA GLU A 11 -8.91 24.53 20.14
C GLU A 11 -8.03 24.27 21.37
N ASN A 12 -7.89 23.01 21.79
CA ASN A 12 -7.33 22.67 23.10
C ASN A 12 -6.09 21.77 23.07
N GLY A 13 -5.67 21.30 21.90
CA GLY A 13 -4.56 20.37 21.75
C GLY A 13 -4.79 19.01 22.41
N MET A 14 -3.71 18.27 22.65
CA MET A 14 -3.74 16.98 23.36
C MET A 14 -3.96 17.17 24.86
N LYS A 15 -4.97 16.51 25.45
CA LYS A 15 -5.18 16.45 26.91
C LYS A 15 -5.40 15.01 27.41
N GLY A 16 -5.02 14.74 28.65
CA GLY A 16 -5.04 13.41 29.28
C GLY A 16 -3.91 13.26 30.32
N PRO A 17 -3.68 12.05 30.86
CA PRO A 17 -4.46 10.83 30.67
C PRO A 17 -5.79 10.84 31.45
N TYR A 18 -6.83 10.26 30.86
CA TYR A 18 -8.20 10.16 31.38
C TYR A 18 -8.58 8.70 31.59
N GLU A 19 -9.11 8.35 32.75
CA GLU A 19 -9.87 7.09 32.90
C GLU A 19 -11.06 7.10 31.92
N PRO A 20 -11.54 5.94 31.46
CA PRO A 20 -12.68 5.89 30.55
C PRO A 20 -13.87 6.72 31.06
N ALA A 21 -14.17 6.65 32.37
CA ALA A 21 -15.22 7.45 33.02
C ALA A 21 -14.99 8.98 33.02
N GLN A 22 -13.74 9.45 32.88
CA GLN A 22 -13.42 10.89 32.86
C GLN A 22 -13.65 11.52 31.47
N LEU A 23 -13.72 10.72 30.42
CA LEU A 23 -13.93 11.21 29.05
C LEU A 23 -15.29 11.90 28.88
N ALA A 24 -16.34 11.47 29.60
CA ALA A 24 -17.68 12.07 29.59
C ALA A 24 -17.74 13.51 30.15
N SER A 25 -16.72 13.94 30.91
CA SER A 25 -16.69 15.26 31.57
C SER A 25 -15.95 16.34 30.77
N LEU A 26 -15.46 15.99 29.58
CA LEU A 26 -14.68 16.89 28.74
C LEU A 26 -15.60 17.75 27.85
N PRO A 27 -15.25 19.04 27.61
CA PRO A 27 -16.01 19.88 26.67
C PRO A 27 -16.02 19.24 25.27
N SER A 28 -17.05 19.57 24.48
CA SER A 28 -17.21 19.11 23.09
C SER A 28 -15.90 19.27 22.33
N PHE A 29 -15.35 18.16 21.83
CA PHE A 29 -14.24 18.22 20.89
C PHE A 29 -14.85 18.59 19.52
N GLY A 30 -14.13 19.33 18.64
CA GLY A 30 -14.59 19.62 17.27
C GLY A 30 -14.77 18.34 16.43
N PRO A 31 -14.90 18.36 15.08
CA PRO A 31 -15.20 17.17 14.23
C PRO A 31 -14.44 15.90 14.56
N ALA A 32 -13.31 16.12 15.22
CA ALA A 32 -12.23 15.28 15.59
C ALA A 32 -12.05 14.96 17.06
N LEU A 33 -12.23 13.68 17.40
CA LEU A 33 -11.74 13.14 18.65
C LEU A 33 -10.55 12.22 18.40
N LEU A 34 -9.44 12.44 19.15
CA LEU A 34 -8.23 11.61 19.11
C LEU A 34 -8.02 10.66 20.29
N VAL A 35 -8.41 9.39 20.27
CA VAL A 35 -8.37 8.57 21.51
C VAL A 35 -7.08 7.75 21.64
N CYS A 36 -6.06 8.07 22.47
CA CYS A 36 -4.89 7.18 22.73
C CYS A 36 -4.73 6.72 24.17
N PRO A 37 -4.38 5.47 24.50
CA PRO A 37 -4.12 5.08 25.87
C PRO A 37 -2.85 5.63 26.47
N GLU A 38 -2.83 5.68 27.79
CA GLU A 38 -1.67 6.04 28.59
C GLU A 38 -0.55 5.00 28.43
N GLY A 39 0.68 5.50 28.18
CA GLY A 39 1.84 4.69 27.80
C GLY A 39 2.10 4.62 26.29
N SER A 40 1.18 5.18 25.50
CA SER A 40 1.34 5.34 24.06
C SER A 40 2.06 6.64 23.77
N ALA A 41 3.01 6.62 22.84
CA ALA A 41 3.60 7.87 22.39
C ALA A 41 2.47 8.74 21.79
N ALA A 42 2.32 9.98 22.30
CA ALA A 42 1.58 11.08 21.66
C ALA A 42 1.89 11.13 20.15
N PRO A 43 1.08 11.78 19.27
CA PRO A 43 1.33 11.79 17.83
C PRO A 43 2.82 11.95 17.56
N THR A 44 3.39 10.84 17.14
CA THR A 44 4.82 10.60 17.16
C THR A 44 5.50 11.55 16.19
N ASP A 45 6.79 11.83 16.36
CA ASP A 45 7.57 12.70 15.44
C ASP A 45 7.43 12.32 13.95
N TRP A 46 6.97 11.09 13.66
CA TRP A 46 6.74 10.55 12.33
C TRP A 46 5.35 10.78 11.72
N MET A 47 4.37 11.31 12.47
CA MET A 47 3.04 11.65 11.94
C MET A 47 2.75 13.14 12.16
N ARG A 48 2.63 13.90 11.06
CA ARG A 48 2.21 15.30 11.07
C ARG A 48 0.81 15.40 10.49
N VAL A 49 -0.01 16.27 11.05
CA VAL A 49 -1.27 16.66 10.40
C VAL A 49 -1.07 18.10 10.00
N ASP A 50 -0.76 18.30 8.73
CA ASP A 50 -0.52 19.63 8.18
C ASP A 50 -1.85 20.40 8.05
N ALA A 51 -1.76 21.69 8.33
CA ALA A 51 -2.85 22.60 8.66
C ALA A 51 -3.90 22.76 7.54
N THR A 52 -4.99 22.00 7.65
CA THR A 52 -6.35 22.36 7.23
C THR A 52 -7.31 21.84 8.32
N PRO A 53 -8.37 22.57 8.72
CA PRO A 53 -9.13 22.23 9.94
C PRO A 53 -9.70 20.80 9.96
N GLY A 54 -9.41 20.05 11.03
CA GLY A 54 -10.08 18.83 11.49
C GLY A 54 -9.27 17.53 11.36
N LEU A 55 -9.21 16.75 12.45
CA LEU A 55 -9.09 15.28 12.67
C LEU A 55 -7.82 14.43 12.81
N GLN A 56 -7.77 13.68 13.92
CA GLN A 56 -6.78 12.66 14.28
C GLN A 56 -7.45 11.77 15.40
N ALA A 57 -7.34 10.42 15.45
CA ALA A 57 -7.51 9.53 16.65
C ALA A 57 -6.50 8.39 16.82
N LEU A 58 -6.12 8.01 18.05
CA LEU A 58 -4.93 7.18 18.35
C LEU A 58 -5.10 5.98 19.34
N LEU A 59 -6.01 5.02 19.20
CA LEU A 59 -6.18 3.97 20.24
C LEU A 59 -5.02 2.98 20.38
N SER A 60 -4.26 2.96 21.47
CA SER A 60 -3.13 2.07 21.78
C SER A 60 -3.19 1.20 23.04
N LYS A 61 -3.51 -0.08 22.85
CA LYS A 61 -3.21 -1.13 23.83
C LYS A 61 -1.78 -1.65 23.58
N PRO A 62 -1.00 -2.06 24.60
CA PRO A 62 0.12 -2.95 24.36
C PRO A 62 -0.43 -4.25 23.75
N ALA A 63 0.21 -4.71 22.67
CA ALA A 63 -0.22 -5.92 21.96
C ALA A 63 -0.25 -7.11 22.95
N PRO A 64 -1.33 -7.91 23.00
CA PRO A 64 -1.28 -9.18 23.68
C PRO A 64 -0.21 -10.05 23.00
N PRO A 65 0.58 -10.85 23.74
CA PRO A 65 1.47 -11.81 23.13
C PRO A 65 0.63 -12.72 22.21
N PRO A 66 1.13 -13.06 21.01
CA PRO A 66 0.39 -13.88 20.08
C PRO A 66 0.02 -15.21 20.76
N PRO A 67 -1.24 -15.67 20.67
CA PRO A 67 -1.58 -17.00 21.12
C PRO A 67 -0.69 -18.02 20.38
N PRO A 68 -0.25 -19.11 21.03
CA PRO A 68 0.55 -20.13 20.38
C PRO A 68 -0.24 -20.67 19.18
N VAL A 69 0.29 -20.44 17.99
CA VAL A 69 -0.20 -21.05 16.77
C VAL A 69 0.01 -22.56 16.94
N PRO A 70 -0.99 -23.43 16.70
CA PRO A 70 -0.75 -24.86 16.67
C PRO A 70 0.34 -25.15 15.63
N GLU A 71 1.42 -25.73 16.13
CA GLU A 71 2.63 -26.07 15.39
C GLU A 71 2.25 -26.87 14.12
N PRO A 72 2.52 -26.37 12.90
CA PRO A 72 2.45 -27.22 11.73
C PRO A 72 3.50 -28.33 11.89
N ALA A 73 3.07 -29.57 11.69
CA ALA A 73 3.91 -30.76 11.74
C ALA A 73 5.23 -30.58 10.95
N PRO A 74 6.34 -31.16 11.41
CA PRO A 74 7.68 -30.74 11.03
C PRO A 74 7.98 -30.99 9.55
N ALA A 75 8.00 -29.91 8.77
CA ALA A 75 8.74 -29.84 7.53
C ALA A 75 10.07 -29.14 7.81
N GLN A 76 11.15 -29.79 7.38
CA GLN A 76 12.54 -29.56 7.77
C GLN A 76 13.00 -28.11 7.53
N THR A 77 13.67 -27.54 8.54
CA THR A 77 14.35 -26.24 8.49
C THR A 77 15.52 -26.28 7.49
N PRO A 78 15.60 -25.37 6.50
CA PRO A 78 16.89 -25.05 5.91
C PRO A 78 17.68 -24.15 6.88
N ALA A 79 18.93 -24.53 7.10
CA ALA A 79 19.91 -23.89 7.97
C ALA A 79 20.07 -22.36 7.77
N PRO A 80 20.59 -21.61 8.77
CA PRO A 80 20.80 -20.17 8.66
C PRO A 80 21.91 -19.87 7.64
N THR A 81 21.56 -19.33 6.48
CA THR A 81 22.52 -18.71 5.57
C THR A 81 22.97 -17.36 6.11
N THR A 82 24.26 -17.26 6.40
CA THR A 82 25.09 -16.05 6.57
C THR A 82 24.75 -14.91 5.60
N PRO A 83 25.07 -13.64 5.93
CA PRO A 83 24.70 -12.48 5.12
C PRO A 83 25.31 -12.60 3.71
N HIS A 84 24.44 -12.80 2.72
CA HIS A 84 24.85 -12.98 1.33
C HIS A 84 25.21 -11.61 0.72
N GLN A 85 26.41 -11.54 0.16
CA GLN A 85 26.98 -10.40 -0.57
C GLN A 85 26.13 -10.10 -1.82
N SER A 86 25.83 -8.81 -2.03
CA SER A 86 25.18 -8.18 -3.20
C SER A 86 24.30 -9.09 -4.06
N ALA A 87 22.99 -9.11 -3.80
CA ALA A 87 22.02 -9.75 -4.68
C ALA A 87 21.90 -8.94 -5.98
N THR A 88 22.22 -9.56 -7.12
CA THR A 88 22.02 -8.97 -8.44
C THR A 88 20.54 -9.02 -8.82
N ASP A 89 19.97 -7.93 -9.30
CA ASP A 89 18.54 -7.85 -9.63
C ASP A 89 18.24 -8.49 -10.98
N ILE A 90 19.09 -8.21 -11.97
CA ILE A 90 18.85 -8.57 -13.38
C ILE A 90 20.07 -9.28 -13.95
N PHE A 91 19.82 -10.45 -14.56
CA PHE A 91 20.80 -11.11 -15.42
C PHE A 91 20.40 -10.90 -16.88
N VAL A 92 21.32 -10.42 -17.70
CA VAL A 92 21.16 -10.30 -19.15
C VAL A 92 22.01 -11.36 -19.83
N PHE A 93 21.39 -12.22 -20.64
CA PHE A 93 22.04 -13.30 -21.38
C PHE A 93 21.78 -13.13 -22.88
N ASP A 94 22.78 -12.65 -23.60
CA ASP A 94 22.69 -12.30 -25.01
C ASP A 94 24.08 -12.50 -25.64
N ASP A 95 24.18 -13.01 -26.86
CA ASP A 95 25.48 -13.17 -27.55
C ASP A 95 25.96 -11.87 -28.22
N ASP A 96 25.07 -10.91 -28.44
CA ASP A 96 25.38 -9.59 -28.98
C ASP A 96 25.94 -8.64 -27.90
N GLU A 97 27.23 -8.29 -28.02
CA GLU A 97 27.93 -7.38 -27.11
C GLU A 97 27.28 -5.99 -27.03
N ALA A 98 26.78 -5.47 -28.16
CA ALA A 98 26.14 -4.16 -28.20
C ALA A 98 24.82 -4.18 -27.41
N ILE A 99 24.02 -5.24 -27.53
CA ILE A 99 22.80 -5.41 -26.75
C ILE A 99 23.11 -5.52 -25.26
N ARG A 100 24.10 -6.33 -24.87
CA ARG A 100 24.52 -6.43 -23.46
C ARG A 100 24.96 -5.07 -22.91
N ALA A 101 25.78 -4.32 -23.66
CA ALA A 101 26.27 -3.02 -23.23
C ALA A 101 25.13 -2.00 -23.06
N ILE A 102 24.22 -1.92 -24.04
CA ILE A 102 23.05 -1.03 -24.00
C ILE A 102 22.15 -1.36 -22.82
N LEU A 103 21.83 -2.64 -22.61
CA LEU A 103 20.95 -3.05 -21.51
C LEU A 103 21.62 -2.87 -20.16
N HIS A 104 22.91 -3.18 -20.03
CA HIS A 104 23.66 -2.93 -18.80
C HIS A 104 23.68 -1.45 -18.45
N GLU A 105 24.06 -0.58 -19.40
CA GLU A 105 24.11 0.86 -19.18
C GLU A 105 22.73 1.40 -18.81
N ALA A 106 21.70 1.10 -19.62
CA ALA A 106 20.36 1.64 -19.43
C ALA A 106 19.71 1.19 -18.12
N LEU A 107 19.84 -0.09 -17.75
CA LEU A 107 19.25 -0.64 -16.53
C LEU A 107 20.04 -0.27 -15.27
N THR A 108 21.37 -0.12 -15.38
CA THR A 108 22.19 0.35 -14.25
C THR A 108 22.01 1.85 -14.00
N GLN A 109 21.88 2.67 -15.05
CA GLN A 109 21.63 4.12 -14.94
C GLN A 109 20.36 4.43 -14.17
N ILE A 110 19.32 3.61 -14.33
CA ILE A 110 18.06 3.77 -13.59
C ILE A 110 18.09 3.14 -12.20
N GLY A 111 19.15 2.37 -11.86
CA GLY A 111 19.46 1.93 -10.50
C GLY A 111 19.48 0.42 -10.25
N TYR A 112 19.27 -0.45 -11.25
CA TYR A 112 19.27 -1.91 -11.03
C TYR A 112 20.70 -2.44 -10.90
N SER A 113 20.90 -3.47 -10.09
CA SER A 113 22.11 -4.28 -10.18
C SER A 113 21.98 -5.25 -11.37
N VAL A 114 22.82 -5.08 -12.38
CA VAL A 114 22.77 -5.85 -13.62
C VAL A 114 24.06 -6.65 -13.80
N ALA A 115 23.94 -7.94 -14.08
CA ALA A 115 25.05 -8.77 -14.56
C ALA A 115 24.78 -9.20 -16.00
N VAL A 116 25.80 -9.11 -16.85
CA VAL A 116 25.73 -9.51 -18.26
C VAL A 116 26.52 -10.79 -18.48
N HIS A 117 25.99 -11.68 -19.32
CA HIS A 117 26.57 -12.98 -19.63
C HIS A 117 26.47 -13.25 -21.13
N ASP A 118 27.50 -13.87 -21.69
CA ASP A 118 27.63 -14.21 -23.11
C ASP A 118 27.84 -15.72 -23.37
N ASN A 119 28.07 -16.52 -22.32
CA ASN A 119 28.34 -17.95 -22.41
C ASN A 119 27.40 -18.79 -21.53
N SER A 120 26.89 -19.87 -22.11
CA SER A 120 25.98 -20.85 -21.52
C SER A 120 26.56 -21.72 -20.40
N GLU A 121 27.88 -21.99 -20.37
CA GLU A 121 28.46 -23.07 -19.54
C GLU A 121 28.24 -22.92 -18.04
N ARG A 122 28.24 -21.68 -17.52
CA ARG A 122 28.05 -21.39 -16.09
C ARG A 122 26.81 -20.54 -15.79
N PHE A 123 26.05 -20.17 -16.82
CA PHE A 123 24.93 -19.23 -16.67
C PHE A 123 23.88 -19.76 -15.68
N LEU A 124 23.44 -21.01 -15.86
CA LEU A 124 22.41 -21.62 -15.00
C LEU A 124 22.90 -21.84 -13.56
N GLU A 125 24.18 -22.13 -13.37
CA GLU A 125 24.79 -22.24 -12.03
C GLU A 125 24.73 -20.91 -11.31
N LEU A 126 25.13 -19.82 -11.99
CA LEU A 126 25.09 -18.46 -11.45
C LEU A 126 23.66 -17.99 -11.18
N VAL A 127 22.70 -18.32 -12.05
CA VAL A 127 21.29 -18.02 -11.81
C VAL A 127 20.79 -18.75 -10.56
N ARG A 128 21.18 -20.01 -10.35
CA ARG A 128 20.82 -20.79 -9.16
C ARG A 128 21.43 -20.23 -7.88
N GLU A 129 22.69 -19.79 -7.95
CA GLU A 129 23.42 -19.20 -6.84
C GLU A 129 22.87 -17.81 -6.46
N ARG A 130 22.74 -16.92 -7.45
CA ARG A 130 22.44 -15.50 -7.24
C ARG A 130 20.95 -15.18 -7.22
N ARG A 131 20.12 -16.06 -7.79
CA ARG A 131 18.64 -15.96 -7.81
C ARG A 131 18.17 -14.57 -8.25
N PRO A 132 18.53 -14.13 -9.47
CA PRO A 132 18.13 -12.83 -9.98
C PRO A 132 16.61 -12.71 -10.00
N ARG A 133 16.11 -11.48 -9.78
CA ARG A 133 14.67 -11.17 -9.83
C ARG A 133 14.17 -11.27 -11.27
N LEU A 134 15.00 -10.88 -12.23
CA LEU A 134 14.71 -10.97 -13.67
C LEU A 134 15.89 -11.56 -14.45
N ILE A 135 15.56 -12.38 -15.44
CA ILE A 135 16.47 -12.85 -16.48
C ILE A 135 15.96 -12.30 -17.81
N VAL A 136 16.79 -11.53 -18.51
CA VAL A 136 16.56 -11.08 -19.88
C VAL A 136 17.41 -11.96 -20.79
N THR A 137 16.80 -12.75 -21.67
CA THR A 137 17.54 -13.73 -22.51
C THR A 137 17.19 -13.59 -23.98
N ASP A 138 18.18 -13.70 -24.87
CA ASP A 138 17.92 -13.87 -26.29
C ASP A 138 17.34 -15.28 -26.60
N ILE A 139 16.58 -15.44 -27.69
CA ILE A 139 16.10 -16.77 -28.13
C ILE A 139 17.19 -17.55 -28.87
N CYS A 140 17.92 -16.91 -29.77
CA CYS A 140 18.74 -17.55 -30.79
C CYS A 140 20.22 -17.46 -30.44
N MET A 141 20.67 -18.19 -29.42
CA MET A 141 22.08 -18.26 -29.04
C MET A 141 22.68 -19.65 -29.31
N PRO A 142 23.97 -19.75 -29.67
CA PRO A 142 24.69 -21.02 -29.71
C PRO A 142 24.73 -21.69 -28.33
N GLY A 143 24.42 -22.99 -28.28
CA GLY A 143 24.46 -23.77 -27.04
C GLY A 143 23.15 -23.76 -26.28
N LEU A 144 22.93 -22.77 -25.41
CA LEU A 144 21.75 -22.67 -24.55
C LEU A 144 20.80 -21.59 -25.06
N ASP A 145 19.70 -22.01 -25.70
CA ASP A 145 18.67 -21.09 -26.18
C ASP A 145 17.79 -20.54 -25.04
N GLY A 146 17.23 -19.33 -25.24
CA GLY A 146 16.40 -18.66 -24.23
C GLY A 146 15.10 -19.37 -23.90
N ILE A 147 14.59 -20.25 -24.78
CA ILE A 147 13.40 -21.05 -24.51
C ILE A 147 13.74 -22.16 -23.49
N ASN A 148 14.90 -22.77 -23.61
CA ASN A 148 15.41 -23.77 -22.69
C ASN A 148 15.82 -23.15 -21.35
N VAL A 149 16.41 -21.94 -21.36
CA VAL A 149 16.56 -21.14 -20.13
C VAL A 149 15.22 -21.00 -19.43
N CYS A 150 14.20 -20.52 -20.15
CA CYS A 150 12.87 -20.33 -19.58
C CYS A 150 12.29 -21.63 -18.97
N LYS A 151 12.35 -22.75 -19.69
CA LYS A 151 11.88 -24.05 -19.19
C LYS A 151 12.62 -24.47 -17.91
N ILE A 152 13.94 -24.33 -17.88
CA ILE A 152 14.76 -24.73 -16.73
C ILE A 152 14.42 -23.87 -15.52
N ILE A 153 14.35 -22.55 -15.69
CA ILE A 153 14.02 -21.61 -14.60
C ILE A 153 12.61 -21.88 -14.05
N LYS A 154 11.62 -22.07 -14.93
CA LYS A 154 10.23 -22.28 -14.50
C LYS A 154 9.93 -23.67 -13.95
N SER A 155 10.72 -24.68 -14.31
CA SER A 155 10.58 -26.04 -13.76
C SER A 155 11.33 -26.25 -12.44
N ASP A 156 12.27 -25.36 -12.09
CA ASP A 156 12.99 -25.43 -10.82
C ASP A 156 12.21 -24.71 -9.70
N PRO A 157 11.81 -25.40 -8.61
CA PRO A 157 11.07 -24.78 -7.50
C PRO A 157 11.76 -23.57 -6.89
N ILE A 158 13.10 -23.55 -6.86
CA ILE A 158 13.89 -22.46 -6.28
C ILE A 158 13.89 -21.24 -7.20
N LEU A 159 13.83 -21.44 -8.51
CA LEU A 159 13.97 -20.37 -9.51
C LEU A 159 12.66 -19.95 -10.16
N SER A 160 11.57 -20.69 -9.94
CA SER A 160 10.25 -20.43 -10.52
C SER A 160 9.71 -19.01 -10.27
N GLN A 161 10.16 -18.36 -9.19
CA GLN A 161 9.80 -16.98 -8.84
C GLN A 161 10.55 -15.93 -9.67
N SER A 162 11.73 -16.26 -10.20
CA SER A 162 12.50 -15.38 -11.09
C SER A 162 11.71 -15.13 -12.37
N LYS A 163 11.62 -13.87 -12.75
CA LYS A 163 10.97 -13.46 -13.99
C LYS A 163 11.86 -13.77 -15.17
N VAL A 164 11.27 -14.19 -16.29
CA VAL A 164 12.00 -14.45 -17.54
C VAL A 164 11.40 -13.58 -18.64
N MET A 165 12.17 -12.61 -19.10
CA MET A 165 11.88 -11.80 -20.27
C MET A 165 12.72 -12.30 -21.44
N VAL A 166 12.06 -12.60 -22.55
CA VAL A 166 12.72 -13.08 -23.75
C VAL A 166 12.82 -11.98 -24.78
N VAL A 167 13.96 -11.82 -25.42
CA VAL A 167 14.22 -10.85 -26.48
C VAL A 167 14.64 -11.61 -27.74
N SER A 168 14.22 -11.21 -28.95
CA SER A 168 14.64 -11.92 -30.17
C SER A 168 14.61 -11.07 -31.42
N GLY A 169 15.64 -11.17 -32.26
CA GLY A 169 15.68 -10.55 -33.59
C GLY A 169 14.99 -11.34 -34.71
N SER A 170 14.50 -12.55 -34.45
CA SER A 170 13.79 -13.33 -35.47
C SER A 170 12.33 -12.89 -35.53
N VAL A 171 11.91 -12.33 -36.68
CA VAL A 171 10.66 -11.56 -36.93
C VAL A 171 9.37 -12.41 -36.88
N GLY A 172 9.35 -13.55 -36.18
CA GLY A 172 8.21 -14.45 -36.12
C GLY A 172 7.38 -14.33 -34.85
N ALA A 173 6.13 -13.89 -34.96
CA ALA A 173 5.10 -13.97 -33.90
C ALA A 173 4.94 -15.40 -33.30
N THR A 174 5.43 -16.42 -33.99
CA THR A 174 5.40 -17.83 -33.57
C THR A 174 6.41 -18.13 -32.46
N GLN A 175 7.61 -17.53 -32.46
CA GLN A 175 8.64 -17.82 -31.45
C GLN A 175 8.32 -17.15 -30.10
N GLY A 176 7.85 -15.90 -30.12
CA GLY A 176 7.37 -15.22 -28.91
C GLY A 176 6.20 -15.98 -28.24
N LYS A 177 5.25 -16.49 -29.05
CA LYS A 177 4.16 -17.35 -28.53
C LYS A 177 4.69 -18.64 -27.90
N THR A 178 5.73 -19.25 -28.48
CA THR A 178 6.36 -20.44 -27.92
C THR A 178 7.09 -20.15 -26.61
N ALA A 179 7.80 -19.04 -26.51
CA ALA A 179 8.45 -18.60 -25.27
C ALA A 179 7.44 -18.38 -24.14
N LEU A 180 6.34 -17.66 -24.42
CA LEU A 180 5.25 -17.44 -23.46
C LEU A 180 4.60 -18.76 -23.01
N ARG A 181 4.38 -19.71 -23.94
CA ARG A 181 3.85 -21.05 -23.61
C ARG A 181 4.78 -21.87 -22.70
N HIS A 182 6.06 -21.58 -22.72
CA HIS A 182 7.06 -22.22 -21.86
C HIS A 182 7.34 -21.43 -20.57
N GLY A 183 6.50 -20.44 -20.27
CA GLY A 183 6.49 -19.73 -18.99
C GLY A 183 7.25 -18.41 -19.00
N ALA A 184 7.63 -17.87 -20.15
CA ALA A 184 8.22 -16.52 -20.18
C ALA A 184 7.18 -15.52 -19.66
N ASP A 185 7.61 -14.60 -18.80
CA ASP A 185 6.74 -13.56 -18.26
C ASP A 185 6.53 -12.44 -19.29
N PHE A 186 7.44 -12.26 -20.25
CA PHE A 186 7.30 -11.29 -21.33
C PHE A 186 8.17 -11.61 -22.56
N PHE A 187 7.82 -11.03 -23.72
CA PHE A 187 8.58 -11.13 -24.98
C PHE A 187 8.75 -9.77 -25.68
N PHE A 188 9.96 -9.47 -26.13
CA PHE A 188 10.29 -8.33 -27.02
C PHE A 188 10.89 -8.81 -28.35
N ALA A 189 10.48 -8.18 -29.45
CA ALA A 189 11.15 -8.31 -30.74
C ALA A 189 12.27 -7.27 -30.86
N LYS A 190 13.44 -7.65 -31.39
CA LYS A 190 14.51 -6.73 -31.80
C LYS A 190 14.19 -6.21 -33.22
N PRO A 191 14.42 -4.91 -33.52
CA PRO A 191 14.88 -3.87 -32.58
C PRO A 191 13.78 -3.46 -31.60
N PHE A 192 14.15 -3.23 -30.35
CA PHE A 192 13.25 -2.76 -29.29
C PHE A 192 13.62 -1.34 -28.85
N ASN A 193 12.63 -0.61 -28.32
CA ASN A 193 12.88 0.67 -27.66
C ASN A 193 13.35 0.41 -26.22
N VAL A 194 14.52 0.96 -25.85
CA VAL A 194 15.13 0.75 -24.53
C VAL A 194 14.25 1.29 -23.41
N GLY A 195 13.58 2.43 -23.60
CA GLY A 195 12.63 2.98 -22.63
C GLY A 195 11.45 2.04 -22.37
N THR A 196 10.88 1.45 -23.43
CA THR A 196 9.80 0.46 -23.29
C THR A 196 10.26 -0.81 -22.56
N LEU A 197 11.50 -1.26 -22.81
CA LEU A 197 12.08 -2.38 -22.08
C LEU A 197 12.25 -2.05 -20.60
N ILE A 198 12.81 -0.89 -20.27
CA ILE A 198 12.94 -0.40 -18.89
C ILE A 198 11.59 -0.39 -18.16
N SER A 199 10.56 0.18 -18.78
CA SER A 199 9.22 0.20 -18.20
C SER A 199 8.71 -1.22 -17.92
N GLN A 200 8.98 -2.15 -18.84
CA GLN A 200 8.55 -3.53 -18.65
C GLN A 200 9.37 -4.28 -17.60
N VAL A 201 10.67 -3.97 -17.44
CA VAL A 201 11.47 -4.45 -16.32
C VAL A 201 10.85 -3.98 -15.00
N ALA A 202 10.53 -2.69 -14.87
CA ALA A 202 9.87 -2.15 -13.69
C ALA A 202 8.48 -2.77 -13.46
N ASN A 203 7.74 -3.12 -14.52
CA ASN A 203 6.48 -3.85 -14.39
C ASN A 203 6.65 -5.27 -13.83
N LEU A 204 7.70 -5.97 -14.25
CA LEU A 204 7.94 -7.37 -13.86
C LEU A 204 8.54 -7.50 -12.46
N ILE A 205 9.47 -6.61 -12.10
CA ILE A 205 10.24 -6.72 -10.86
C ILE A 205 10.19 -5.46 -9.98
N GLY A 206 9.32 -4.49 -10.26
CA GLY A 206 9.30 -3.23 -9.52
C GLY A 206 10.52 -2.36 -9.79
N PRO A 207 10.56 -1.10 -9.32
CA PRO A 207 11.70 -0.20 -9.50
C PRO A 207 12.98 -0.79 -8.88
N PRO A 208 14.16 -0.28 -9.26
CA PRO A 208 15.40 -0.83 -8.79
C PRO A 208 15.47 -0.88 -7.27
N THR A 209 15.69 -2.10 -6.79
CA THR A 209 16.09 -2.38 -5.42
C THR A 209 17.55 -1.97 -5.27
N ALA A 210 17.82 -0.67 -5.40
CA ALA A 210 18.80 -0.11 -4.51
C ALA A 210 18.35 -0.57 -3.12
N ARG A 211 19.11 -1.47 -2.50
CA ARG A 211 19.14 -1.52 -1.04
C ARG A 211 19.58 -0.12 -0.63
N VAL A 212 18.61 0.78 -0.55
CA VAL A 212 18.67 1.91 0.33
C VAL A 212 18.86 1.24 1.68
N ALA A 213 20.12 1.16 2.12
CA ALA A 213 20.42 0.91 3.50
C ALA A 213 19.45 1.78 4.29
N ALA A 214 18.59 1.15 5.10
CA ALA A 214 17.52 1.78 5.88
C ALA A 214 17.80 3.29 6.07
N GLY A 215 17.19 4.10 5.20
CA GLY A 215 17.51 5.52 5.09
C GLY A 215 16.97 6.21 6.32
N ALA A 216 17.88 6.59 7.22
CA ALA A 216 17.65 7.14 8.55
C ALA A 216 17.10 8.58 8.57
N GLY A 217 16.07 8.87 7.77
CA GLY A 217 15.20 10.04 7.94
C GLY A 217 13.91 9.62 8.63
N PRO A 218 13.29 10.48 9.47
CA PRO A 218 11.99 10.16 10.05
C PRO A 218 10.97 9.98 8.92
N LEU A 219 10.23 8.86 8.93
CA LEU A 219 9.00 8.72 8.16
C LEU A 219 8.10 9.92 8.50
N ARG A 220 7.45 10.55 7.54
CA ARG A 220 6.48 11.62 7.81
C ARG A 220 5.19 11.31 7.10
N MET A 221 4.14 11.03 7.86
CA MET A 221 2.80 10.91 7.31
C MET A 221 2.04 12.22 7.49
N SER A 222 1.52 12.79 6.41
CA SER A 222 0.57 13.90 6.37
C SER A 222 -0.80 13.39 5.94
N VAL A 223 -1.84 13.74 6.69
CA VAL A 223 -3.23 13.40 6.36
C VAL A 223 -3.95 14.67 5.91
N LEU A 224 -4.45 14.67 4.68
CA LEU A 224 -5.00 15.80 3.97
C LEU A 224 -6.50 15.58 3.67
N GLY A 225 -7.31 16.63 3.75
CA GLY A 225 -8.73 16.60 3.42
C GLY A 225 -9.32 18.00 3.39
N THR A 226 -10.53 18.14 2.84
CA THR A 226 -11.27 19.41 2.79
C THR A 226 -12.48 19.40 3.71
N GLY A 227 -12.70 20.50 4.44
CA GLY A 227 -13.83 20.67 5.35
C GLY A 227 -13.77 19.81 6.62
N ALA A 228 -14.72 20.03 7.53
CA ALA A 228 -14.81 19.35 8.83
C ALA A 228 -14.94 17.82 8.72
N THR A 229 -15.50 17.32 7.61
CA THR A 229 -15.78 15.88 7.39
C THR A 229 -14.69 15.15 6.60
N ARG A 230 -13.68 15.86 6.08
CA ARG A 230 -12.62 15.34 5.22
C ARG A 230 -13.15 14.50 4.06
N GLU A 231 -14.15 15.03 3.34
CA GLU A 231 -14.45 14.50 2.03
C GLU A 231 -13.20 14.57 1.14
N GLY A 232 -12.94 13.50 0.42
CA GLY A 232 -11.74 13.37 -0.40
C GLY A 232 -10.44 13.33 0.40
N LEU A 233 -10.41 12.47 1.42
CA LEU A 233 -9.20 12.13 2.18
C LEU A 233 -8.06 11.69 1.25
N CYS A 234 -6.88 12.24 1.52
CA CYS A 234 -5.61 11.89 0.91
C CYS A 234 -4.57 11.74 2.03
N CYS A 235 -3.68 10.75 1.96
CA CYS A 235 -2.55 10.66 2.88
C CYS A 235 -1.24 10.66 2.10
N VAL A 236 -0.23 11.38 2.57
CA VAL A 236 1.11 11.43 1.99
C VAL A 236 2.11 10.95 3.02
N LEU A 237 2.80 9.84 2.75
CA LEU A 237 3.88 9.32 3.57
C LEU A 237 5.20 9.61 2.87
N GLU A 238 5.92 10.63 3.35
CA GLU A 238 7.21 11.05 2.81
C GLU A 238 8.37 10.41 3.56
N ARG A 239 9.41 10.07 2.80
CA ARG A 239 10.71 9.63 3.32
C ARG A 239 11.82 10.09 2.40
N GLN A 240 12.73 10.95 2.87
CA GLN A 240 13.91 11.45 2.15
C GLN A 240 13.65 11.80 0.68
N ASN A 241 13.73 10.82 -0.23
CA ASN A 241 13.60 10.96 -1.68
C ASN A 241 12.36 10.25 -2.30
N HIS A 242 11.49 9.63 -1.49
CA HIS A 242 10.28 8.94 -1.92
C HIS A 242 9.04 9.43 -1.16
N ALA A 243 7.89 9.47 -1.82
CA ALA A 243 6.60 9.67 -1.17
C ALA A 243 5.56 8.65 -1.64
N LEU A 244 4.88 8.04 -0.67
CA LEU A 244 3.73 7.16 -0.89
C LEU A 244 2.45 7.97 -0.66
N ILE A 245 1.58 8.04 -1.66
CA ILE A 245 0.33 8.80 -1.61
C ILE A 245 -0.83 7.81 -1.61
N LEU A 246 -1.76 7.95 -0.66
CA LEU A 246 -2.96 7.14 -0.53
C LEU A 246 -4.16 8.01 -0.91
N ASP A 247 -4.80 7.66 -2.03
CA ASP A 247 -5.79 8.47 -2.74
C ASP A 247 -5.31 9.87 -3.13
N ALA A 248 -6.00 10.50 -4.07
CA ALA A 248 -5.67 11.80 -4.64
C ALA A 248 -6.86 12.77 -4.53
N GLY A 249 -7.41 12.90 -3.33
CA GLY A 249 -8.51 13.84 -3.08
C GLY A 249 -8.10 15.32 -3.20
N PRO A 250 -9.05 16.25 -3.08
CA PRO A 250 -8.89 17.65 -3.51
C PRO A 250 -7.69 18.35 -2.86
N ALA A 251 -7.43 18.07 -1.57
CA ALA A 251 -6.34 18.67 -0.82
C ALA A 251 -4.94 18.33 -1.36
N LEU A 252 -4.80 17.26 -2.16
CA LEU A 252 -3.53 16.93 -2.80
C LEU A 252 -3.11 17.99 -3.83
N ALA A 253 -4.07 18.67 -4.48
CA ALA A 253 -3.79 19.67 -5.52
C ALA A 253 -2.88 20.80 -5.03
N THR A 254 -2.97 21.14 -3.74
CA THR A 254 -2.22 22.22 -3.10
C THR A 254 -1.18 21.68 -2.11
N ALA A 255 -1.02 20.36 -2.00
CA ALA A 255 -0.09 19.76 -1.07
C ALA A 255 1.36 20.08 -1.50
N ALA A 256 2.08 20.79 -0.64
CA ALA A 256 3.52 20.91 -0.79
C ALA A 256 4.14 19.54 -0.51
N HIS A 257 4.99 19.07 -1.42
CA HIS A 257 5.86 17.92 -1.16
C HIS A 257 7.27 18.42 -0.85
N ASN A 258 8.02 17.64 -0.09
CA ASN A 258 9.41 17.96 0.18
C ASN A 258 10.21 18.02 -1.15
N PRO A 259 10.94 19.12 -1.45
CA PRO A 259 11.72 19.26 -2.68
C PRO A 259 12.78 18.17 -2.90
N SER A 260 13.17 17.47 -1.83
CA SER A 260 14.08 16.34 -1.93
C SER A 260 13.43 15.05 -2.44
N VAL A 261 12.10 15.01 -2.65
CA VAL A 261 11.38 13.83 -3.18
C VAL A 261 11.44 13.80 -4.70
N SER A 262 12.06 12.76 -5.25
CA SER A 262 12.18 12.54 -6.69
C SER A 262 11.37 11.35 -7.20
N SER A 263 10.63 10.65 -6.32
CA SER A 263 9.84 9.48 -6.70
C SER A 263 8.55 9.37 -5.90
N PHE A 264 7.47 8.94 -6.56
CA PHE A 264 6.12 8.88 -6.00
C PHE A 264 5.46 7.54 -6.28
N SER A 265 4.84 6.95 -5.25
CA SER A 265 3.96 5.79 -5.37
C SER A 265 2.54 6.21 -4.99
N LEU A 266 1.65 6.37 -5.98
CA LEU A 266 0.25 6.72 -5.76
C LEU A 266 -0.60 5.45 -5.68
N LEU A 267 -1.26 5.21 -4.56
CA LEU A 267 -2.15 4.08 -4.32
C LEU A 267 -3.59 4.58 -4.25
N MET A 268 -4.37 4.22 -5.26
CA MET A 268 -5.80 4.48 -5.31
C MET A 268 -6.54 3.34 -4.62
N THR A 269 -7.35 3.65 -3.63
CA THR A 269 -8.27 2.67 -3.04
C THR A 269 -9.48 2.42 -3.94
N ARG A 270 -9.90 3.44 -4.71
CA ARG A 270 -11.02 3.44 -5.66
C ARG A 270 -10.97 4.68 -6.57
N TYR A 271 -11.84 4.75 -7.57
CA TYR A 271 -11.86 5.82 -8.59
C TYR A 271 -13.04 6.80 -8.49
N THR A 272 -13.57 7.05 -7.28
CA THR A 272 -14.65 8.02 -7.09
C THR A 272 -14.12 9.46 -7.17
N GLN A 273 -14.99 10.41 -7.55
CA GLN A 273 -14.61 11.82 -7.76
C GLN A 273 -13.82 12.41 -6.58
N GLY A 274 -14.32 12.24 -5.35
CA GLY A 274 -13.64 12.75 -4.15
C GLY A 274 -12.26 12.14 -3.92
N ARG A 275 -11.95 10.96 -4.49
CA ARG A 275 -10.66 10.29 -4.35
C ARG A 275 -9.65 10.70 -5.41
N ILE A 276 -10.06 11.40 -6.46
CA ILE A 276 -9.24 11.62 -7.67
C ILE A 276 -9.10 13.10 -8.05
N GLU A 277 -9.91 13.98 -7.46
CA GLU A 277 -10.01 15.40 -7.85
C GLU A 277 -8.67 16.14 -7.82
N GLY A 278 -7.83 15.85 -6.83
CA GLY A 278 -6.52 16.47 -6.68
C GLY A 278 -5.44 15.91 -7.60
N LEU A 279 -5.67 14.76 -8.25
CA LEU A 279 -4.66 14.04 -9.03
C LEU A 279 -4.12 14.86 -10.19
N ARG A 280 -5.00 15.36 -11.05
CA ARG A 280 -4.60 16.07 -12.27
C ARG A 280 -3.79 17.34 -11.99
N PRO A 281 -4.27 18.28 -11.14
CA PRO A 281 -3.49 19.48 -10.83
C PRO A 281 -2.17 19.16 -10.12
N TRP A 282 -2.15 18.16 -9.22
CA TRP A 282 -0.93 17.73 -8.56
C TRP A 282 0.09 17.13 -9.54
N ALA A 283 -0.33 16.19 -10.39
CA ALA A 283 0.54 15.52 -11.34
C ALA A 283 1.12 16.48 -12.39
N ALA A 284 0.35 17.51 -12.79
CA ALA A 284 0.82 18.55 -13.70
C ALA A 284 1.98 19.40 -13.12
N GLY A 285 2.12 19.44 -11.80
CA GLY A 285 3.21 20.13 -11.11
C GLY A 285 4.48 19.31 -10.91
N LEU A 286 4.49 18.02 -11.27
CA LEU A 286 5.65 17.15 -11.09
C LEU A 286 6.77 17.51 -12.07
N SER A 287 8.02 17.51 -11.59
CA SER A 287 9.19 17.62 -12.46
C SER A 287 9.21 16.45 -13.45
N PRO A 288 9.60 16.66 -14.72
CA PRO A 288 9.79 15.57 -15.68
C PRO A 288 10.78 14.49 -15.19
N THR A 289 11.70 14.83 -14.29
CA THR A 289 12.67 13.89 -13.73
C THR A 289 12.10 13.02 -12.60
N CYS A 290 10.89 13.32 -12.11
CA CYS A 290 10.26 12.53 -11.05
C CYS A 290 9.73 11.20 -11.60
N ALA A 291 9.99 10.11 -10.89
CA ALA A 291 9.37 8.82 -11.16
C ALA A 291 7.98 8.77 -10.52
N LEU A 292 6.97 8.29 -11.25
CA LEU A 292 5.62 8.07 -10.73
C LEU A 292 5.19 6.62 -11.02
N SER A 293 4.73 5.94 -9.98
CA SER A 293 4.05 4.65 -10.09
C SER A 293 2.65 4.77 -9.51
N VAL A 294 1.65 4.36 -10.28
CA VAL A 294 0.24 4.35 -9.85
C VAL A 294 -0.20 2.90 -9.65
N TYR A 295 -0.82 2.67 -8.50
CA TYR A 295 -1.37 1.41 -8.07
C TYR A 295 -2.86 1.61 -7.78
N GLY A 296 -3.68 0.59 -8.01
CA GLY A 296 -5.11 0.66 -7.68
C GLY A 296 -5.88 -0.58 -8.11
N PRO A 297 -7.16 -0.69 -7.75
CA PRO A 297 -7.96 -1.88 -8.01
C PRO A 297 -8.13 -2.15 -9.51
N GLN A 298 -8.20 -3.42 -9.87
CA GLN A 298 -8.72 -3.81 -11.17
C GLN A 298 -10.26 -3.86 -11.10
N ASP A 299 -10.90 -2.75 -11.47
CA ASP A 299 -12.36 -2.67 -11.58
C ASP A 299 -12.80 -3.10 -13.00
N PRO A 300 -13.78 -4.01 -13.16
CA PRO A 300 -14.34 -4.37 -14.46
C PRO A 300 -14.91 -3.19 -15.25
N ASP A 301 -15.45 -2.19 -14.56
CA ASP A 301 -16.07 -1.01 -15.19
C ASP A 301 -15.03 0.06 -15.56
N GLN A 302 -13.89 0.09 -14.85
CA GLN A 302 -12.78 1.00 -15.15
C GLN A 302 -11.43 0.38 -14.78
N SER A 303 -10.63 0.02 -15.79
CA SER A 303 -9.28 -0.47 -15.53
C SER A 303 -8.39 0.64 -14.95
N LEU A 304 -7.37 0.27 -14.17
CA LEU A 304 -6.38 1.23 -13.67
C LEU A 304 -5.67 1.98 -14.80
N HIS A 305 -5.45 1.30 -15.94
CA HIS A 305 -4.83 1.91 -17.11
C HIS A 305 -5.73 2.99 -17.74
N ASP A 306 -7.03 2.71 -17.87
CA ASP A 306 -7.99 3.68 -18.41
C ASP A 306 -8.18 4.86 -17.46
N PHE A 307 -8.22 4.59 -16.14
CA PHE A 307 -8.15 5.62 -15.11
C PHE A 307 -6.92 6.52 -15.30
N ALA A 308 -5.71 5.95 -15.38
CA ALA A 308 -4.49 6.72 -15.54
C ALA A 308 -4.51 7.56 -16.83
N LYS A 309 -5.00 6.99 -17.94
CA LYS A 309 -5.14 7.68 -19.23
C LYS A 309 -6.11 8.86 -19.18
N GLN A 310 -7.17 8.76 -18.37
CA GLN A 310 -8.16 9.83 -18.21
C GLN A 310 -7.64 10.97 -17.33
N HIS A 311 -6.79 10.67 -16.35
CA HIS A 311 -6.43 11.61 -15.29
C HIS A 311 -5.01 12.18 -15.38
N LEU A 312 -4.09 11.54 -16.09
CA LEU A 312 -2.71 12.00 -16.30
C LEU A 312 -2.52 12.62 -17.69
N ALA A 313 -1.63 13.61 -17.78
CA ALA A 313 -1.20 14.16 -19.08
C ALA A 313 -0.38 13.11 -19.86
N PRO A 314 -0.42 13.09 -21.21
CA PRO A 314 0.24 12.06 -22.01
C PRO A 314 1.73 11.88 -21.68
N GLU A 315 2.47 12.97 -21.48
CA GLU A 315 3.92 12.94 -21.22
C GLU A 315 4.25 12.39 -19.82
N THR A 316 3.31 12.53 -18.89
CA THR A 316 3.39 11.95 -17.55
C THR A 316 2.99 10.48 -17.59
N LEU A 317 1.93 10.13 -18.32
CA LEU A 317 1.46 8.75 -18.48
C LEU A 317 2.54 7.86 -19.11
N GLU A 318 3.23 8.33 -20.15
CA GLU A 318 4.28 7.58 -20.86
C GLU A 318 5.43 7.10 -19.95
N ARG A 319 5.71 7.87 -18.88
CA ARG A 319 6.75 7.54 -17.88
C ARG A 319 6.19 6.97 -16.57
N THR A 320 4.88 6.79 -16.47
CA THR A 320 4.22 6.32 -15.25
C THR A 320 4.15 4.79 -15.25
N GLY A 321 4.62 4.16 -14.17
CA GLY A 321 4.40 2.72 -13.94
C GLY A 321 2.96 2.46 -13.53
N ILE A 322 2.24 1.57 -14.22
CA ILE A 322 0.84 1.25 -13.92
C ILE A 322 0.74 -0.16 -13.36
N HIS A 323 0.30 -0.29 -12.11
CA HIS A 323 0.37 -1.52 -11.33
C HIS A 323 -0.99 -1.90 -10.73
N PRO A 324 -1.84 -2.64 -11.46
CA PRO A 324 -3.09 -3.13 -10.91
C PRO A 324 -2.86 -3.94 -9.62
N ILE A 325 -3.74 -3.75 -8.64
CA ILE A 325 -3.75 -4.46 -7.36
C ILE A 325 -4.93 -5.42 -7.35
N MET A 326 -4.62 -6.67 -7.00
CA MET A 326 -5.57 -7.69 -6.56
C MET A 326 -5.40 -7.91 -5.06
N GLU A 327 -6.27 -8.70 -4.44
CA GLU A 327 -6.05 -9.08 -3.04
C GLU A 327 -4.71 -9.81 -2.85
N GLY A 328 -4.05 -9.51 -1.74
CA GLY A 328 -2.83 -10.16 -1.30
C GLY A 328 -1.64 -9.23 -1.11
N LYS A 329 -0.49 -9.86 -0.86
CA LYS A 329 0.74 -9.19 -0.45
C LYS A 329 1.65 -8.88 -1.63
N ARG A 330 2.26 -7.70 -1.61
CA ARG A 330 3.27 -7.29 -2.58
C ARG A 330 4.21 -6.23 -2.00
N GLU A 331 5.34 -6.01 -2.66
CA GLU A 331 6.24 -4.90 -2.38
C GLU A 331 5.85 -3.70 -3.24
N ILE A 332 5.93 -2.51 -2.66
CA ILE A 332 5.75 -1.22 -3.34
C ILE A 332 7.00 -0.39 -3.08
N GLY A 333 7.67 0.01 -4.16
CA GLY A 333 8.97 0.67 -4.04
C GLY A 333 9.99 -0.23 -3.34
N SER A 334 10.92 0.39 -2.61
CA SER A 334 12.03 -0.31 -1.94
C SER A 334 11.79 -0.59 -0.46
N ASP A 335 10.75 -0.01 0.15
CA ASP A 335 10.63 0.10 1.60
C ASP A 335 9.19 -0.01 2.14
N CYS A 336 8.22 -0.37 1.29
CA CYS A 336 6.84 -0.60 1.70
C CYS A 336 6.37 -2.01 1.31
N ARG A 337 5.87 -2.77 2.30
CA ARG A 337 5.11 -4.00 2.03
C ARG A 337 3.62 -3.67 2.11
N LEU A 338 2.91 -3.94 1.03
CA LEU A 338 1.47 -3.79 0.94
C LEU A 338 0.79 -5.15 1.11
N ASP A 339 -0.25 -5.21 1.93
CA ASP A 339 -1.29 -6.24 1.88
C ASP A 339 -2.62 -5.57 1.56
N ALA A 340 -3.34 -6.05 0.56
CA ALA A 340 -4.59 -5.45 0.10
C ALA A 340 -5.73 -6.47 0.16
N ILE A 341 -6.92 -6.01 0.55
CA ILE A 341 -8.17 -6.79 0.48
C ILE A 341 -9.26 -5.93 -0.15
N PHE A 342 -10.27 -6.55 -0.77
CA PHE A 342 -11.44 -5.81 -1.23
C PHE A 342 -12.31 -5.38 -0.05
N THR A 343 -12.80 -4.14 -0.07
CA THR A 343 -13.68 -3.57 0.96
C THR A 343 -15.09 -4.13 0.86
N ASN A 344 -15.80 -4.18 1.98
CA ASN A 344 -17.24 -4.39 1.98
C ASN A 344 -17.94 -3.04 1.71
N SER A 345 -18.11 -2.71 0.43
CA SER A 345 -18.83 -1.50 0.02
C SER A 345 -19.58 -1.75 -1.30
N ARG A 346 -20.44 -0.81 -1.71
CA ARG A 346 -21.24 -0.93 -2.94
C ARG A 346 -20.42 -0.90 -4.24
N GLN A 347 -19.19 -0.41 -4.18
CA GLN A 347 -18.29 -0.35 -5.33
C GLN A 347 -17.00 -1.09 -5.00
N ILE A 348 -16.23 -1.43 -6.03
CA ILE A 348 -14.92 -2.02 -5.82
C ILE A 348 -14.01 -0.99 -5.14
N GLY A 349 -13.44 -1.41 -4.02
CA GLY A 349 -12.54 -0.60 -3.21
C GLY A 349 -11.53 -1.49 -2.50
N LEU A 350 -10.40 -0.92 -2.12
CA LEU A 350 -9.34 -1.62 -1.41
C LEU A 350 -9.18 -1.09 0.01
N ALA A 351 -9.00 -2.01 0.95
CA ALA A 351 -8.39 -1.72 2.24
C ALA A 351 -6.92 -2.13 2.17
N LEU A 352 -6.03 -1.25 2.62
CA LEU A 352 -4.59 -1.38 2.45
C LEU A 352 -3.92 -1.50 3.82
N ARG A 353 -3.00 -2.44 3.97
CA ARG A 353 -2.04 -2.51 5.09
C ARG A 353 -0.66 -2.24 4.54
N LEU A 354 -0.01 -1.24 5.09
CA LEU A 354 1.29 -0.74 4.69
C LEU A 354 2.27 -0.99 5.84
N GLU A 355 3.29 -1.80 5.60
CA GLU A 355 4.39 -2.00 6.53
C GLU A 355 5.60 -1.23 6.00
N ILE A 356 5.95 -0.15 6.69
CA ILE A 356 7.04 0.77 6.33
C ILE A 356 7.95 0.90 7.54
N ASP A 357 9.23 0.53 7.38
CA ASP A 357 10.19 0.37 8.47
C ASP A 357 9.66 -0.54 9.61
N SER A 358 9.34 0.04 10.77
CA SER A 358 8.76 -0.66 11.93
C SER A 358 7.30 -0.27 12.18
N LYS A 359 6.68 0.45 11.25
CA LYS A 359 5.34 1.00 11.36
C LYS A 359 4.37 0.25 10.48
N VAL A 360 3.18 0.02 11.02
CA VAL A 360 2.06 -0.60 10.32
C VAL A 360 0.93 0.41 10.21
N VAL A 361 0.61 0.86 9.01
CA VAL A 361 -0.52 1.76 8.72
C VAL A 361 -1.56 0.99 7.94
N VAL A 362 -2.80 0.97 8.43
CA VAL A 362 -3.95 0.41 7.74
C VAL A 362 -4.84 1.55 7.27
N TYR A 363 -5.06 1.61 5.97
CA TYR A 363 -5.86 2.63 5.30
C TYR A 363 -7.10 1.98 4.70
N CYS A 364 -8.26 2.21 5.32
CA CYS A 364 -9.54 1.61 4.97
C CYS A 364 -10.63 2.68 5.01
N PRO A 365 -10.57 3.70 4.14
CA PRO A 365 -11.38 4.89 4.27
C PRO A 365 -12.82 4.71 3.74
N ASP A 366 -13.17 3.52 3.24
CA ASP A 366 -14.47 3.18 2.66
C ASP A 366 -14.77 1.69 2.85
N SER A 367 -15.25 1.31 4.03
CA SER A 367 -15.74 -0.05 4.26
C SER A 367 -16.84 -0.14 5.32
N GLU A 368 -17.66 -1.17 5.21
CA GLU A 368 -18.68 -1.51 6.20
C GLU A 368 -18.27 -2.69 7.08
N ILE A 369 -18.22 -2.43 8.39
CA ILE A 369 -18.04 -3.44 9.43
C ILE A 369 -19.43 -3.92 9.85
N LEU A 370 -19.83 -5.07 9.29
CA LEU A 370 -21.00 -5.82 9.76
C LEU A 370 -20.57 -6.72 10.94
N THR A 371 -21.17 -6.51 12.10
CA THR A 371 -20.87 -7.19 13.38
C THR A 371 -21.66 -8.50 13.55
N ASP A 372 -22.75 -8.67 12.81
CA ASP A 372 -23.66 -9.83 12.88
C ASP A 372 -23.27 -10.97 11.91
N GLU A 373 -24.15 -11.99 11.82
CA GLU A 373 -24.00 -13.14 10.91
C GLU A 373 -24.26 -12.79 9.42
N SER A 374 -24.78 -11.60 9.09
CA SER A 374 -24.97 -11.15 7.70
C SER A 374 -23.65 -10.75 7.03
N SER A 375 -22.62 -10.49 7.84
CA SER A 375 -21.28 -10.17 7.38
C SER A 375 -20.64 -11.37 6.68
N PRO A 376 -20.09 -11.21 5.46
CA PRO A 376 -19.35 -12.29 4.82
C PRO A 376 -18.20 -12.75 5.72
N LYS A 377 -18.26 -14.02 6.18
CA LYS A 377 -17.29 -14.57 7.14
C LYS A 377 -15.84 -14.41 6.66
N ASP A 378 -15.62 -14.61 5.36
CA ASP A 378 -14.33 -14.42 4.73
C ASP A 378 -13.83 -12.97 4.82
N TYR A 379 -14.72 -11.99 4.64
CA TYR A 379 -14.37 -10.58 4.74
C TYR A 379 -13.99 -10.17 6.17
N ARG A 380 -14.77 -10.60 7.18
CA ARG A 380 -14.45 -10.33 8.60
C ARG A 380 -13.07 -10.84 8.98
N ILE A 381 -12.74 -12.05 8.57
CA ILE A 381 -11.44 -12.68 8.86
C ILE A 381 -10.32 -11.88 8.19
N LYS A 382 -10.51 -11.50 6.92
CA LYS A 382 -9.54 -10.70 6.15
C LYS A 382 -9.32 -9.32 6.77
N LEU A 383 -10.38 -8.57 7.07
CA LEU A 383 -10.29 -7.24 7.70
C LEU A 383 -9.63 -7.33 9.08
N ALA A 384 -9.98 -8.34 9.88
CA ALA A 384 -9.36 -8.53 11.18
C ALA A 384 -7.86 -8.86 11.08
N ALA A 385 -7.47 -9.68 10.10
CA ALA A 385 -6.06 -9.96 9.84
C ALA A 385 -5.30 -8.72 9.36
N LEU A 386 -5.93 -7.89 8.52
CA LEU A 386 -5.38 -6.65 8.01
C LEU A 386 -5.09 -5.64 9.15
N CYS A 387 -6.06 -5.45 10.04
CA CYS A 387 -6.03 -4.45 11.12
C CYS A 387 -5.21 -4.85 12.36
N ARG A 388 -4.93 -6.15 12.56
CA ARG A 388 -4.30 -6.65 13.78
C ARG A 388 -2.95 -5.98 14.05
N GLY A 389 -2.81 -5.43 15.26
CA GLY A 389 -1.59 -4.81 15.75
C GLY A 389 -1.11 -3.60 14.95
N ALA A 390 -1.98 -2.97 14.15
CA ALA A 390 -1.62 -1.81 13.36
C ALA A 390 -1.17 -0.65 14.26
N ASP A 391 -0.11 0.07 13.86
CA ASP A 391 0.27 1.32 14.53
C ASP A 391 -0.77 2.40 14.32
N LEU A 392 -1.42 2.43 13.14
CA LEU A 392 -2.50 3.34 12.80
C LEU A 392 -3.51 2.62 11.91
N LEU A 393 -4.80 2.76 12.23
CA LEU A 393 -5.95 2.36 11.43
C LEU A 393 -6.71 3.62 11.05
N ILE A 394 -6.85 3.89 9.77
CA ILE A 394 -7.72 4.94 9.23
C ILE A 394 -8.96 4.23 8.70
N HIS A 395 -10.12 4.49 9.31
CA HIS A 395 -11.37 3.82 8.97
C HIS A 395 -12.52 4.82 8.85
N ASN A 396 -13.47 4.61 7.92
CA ASN A 396 -14.66 5.45 7.90
C ASN A 396 -15.58 5.21 9.09
N ALA A 397 -16.29 6.25 9.50
CA ALA A 397 -17.32 6.19 10.53
C ALA A 397 -18.43 7.16 10.18
N ARG A 398 -19.21 6.84 9.15
CA ARG A 398 -20.21 7.76 8.58
C ARG A 398 -21.40 7.98 9.52
N TYR A 399 -21.78 6.94 10.26
CA TYR A 399 -23.04 6.91 11.01
C TYR A 399 -22.83 6.80 12.53
N SER A 400 -23.79 7.30 13.29
CA SER A 400 -23.96 6.88 14.68
C SER A 400 -24.53 5.45 14.77
N PRO A 401 -24.41 4.73 15.91
CA PRO A 401 -25.05 3.45 16.13
C PRO A 401 -26.57 3.50 15.88
N GLU A 402 -27.23 4.57 16.31
CA GLU A 402 -28.67 4.76 16.13
C GLU A 402 -29.04 4.95 14.65
N GLN A 403 -28.25 5.75 13.93
CA GLN A 403 -28.42 5.96 12.49
C GLN A 403 -28.11 4.69 11.69
N TYR A 404 -27.08 3.96 12.10
CA TYR A 404 -26.56 2.82 11.36
C TYR A 404 -27.60 1.70 11.17
N ALA A 405 -28.53 1.54 12.11
CA ALA A 405 -29.63 0.59 11.99
C ALA A 405 -30.45 0.77 10.70
N GLN A 406 -30.58 2.01 10.20
CA GLN A 406 -31.31 2.34 8.98
C GLN A 406 -30.42 2.36 7.73
N HIS A 407 -29.10 2.35 7.90
CA HIS A 407 -28.09 2.49 6.85
C HIS A 407 -27.19 1.25 6.68
N ARG A 408 -27.63 0.11 7.21
CA ARG A 408 -26.93 -1.17 7.06
C ARG A 408 -26.90 -1.58 5.58
N HIS A 409 -25.80 -2.16 5.14
CA HIS A 409 -25.53 -2.56 3.75
C HIS A 409 -25.35 -1.39 2.76
N GLU A 410 -25.11 -0.17 3.27
CA GLU A 410 -24.77 0.97 2.43
C GLU A 410 -23.28 1.08 2.13
N GLY A 411 -22.43 0.24 2.73
CA GLY A 411 -20.98 0.27 2.53
C GLY A 411 -20.24 1.24 3.46
N HIS A 412 -20.90 1.70 4.54
CA HIS A 412 -20.29 2.56 5.54
C HIS A 412 -20.51 2.08 6.96
N SER A 413 -19.52 2.28 7.82
CA SER A 413 -19.53 1.84 9.22
C SER A 413 -20.06 2.91 10.16
N SER A 414 -20.53 2.47 11.34
CA SER A 414 -20.67 3.34 12.49
C SER A 414 -19.33 3.57 13.19
N TYR A 415 -19.22 4.62 13.99
CA TYR A 415 -18.02 4.78 14.82
C TYR A 415 -17.88 3.71 15.88
N ALA A 416 -18.98 3.17 16.41
CA ALA A 416 -18.93 2.13 17.42
C ALA A 416 -18.32 0.84 16.86
N SER A 417 -18.68 0.45 15.64
CA SER A 417 -18.10 -0.75 15.02
C SER A 417 -16.62 -0.57 14.69
N ALA A 418 -16.21 0.61 14.21
CA ALA A 418 -14.80 0.92 13.97
C ALA A 418 -13.97 0.97 15.26
N LEU A 419 -14.50 1.58 16.33
CA LEU A 419 -13.89 1.64 17.66
C LEU A 419 -13.73 0.23 18.25
N GLN A 420 -14.79 -0.58 18.21
CA GLN A 420 -14.77 -1.95 18.73
C GLN A 420 -13.73 -2.81 17.99
N LEU A 421 -13.68 -2.72 16.64
CA LEU A 421 -12.68 -3.41 15.83
C LEU A 421 -11.25 -3.04 16.25
N ALA A 422 -10.97 -1.75 16.44
CA ALA A 422 -9.64 -1.29 16.83
C ALA A 422 -9.24 -1.79 18.23
N LEU A 423 -10.17 -1.76 19.19
CA LEU A 423 -9.96 -2.24 20.55
C LEU A 423 -9.68 -3.75 20.59
N ASP A 424 -10.47 -4.54 19.86
CA ASP A 424 -10.36 -6.00 19.82
C ASP A 424 -9.05 -6.47 19.17
N LEU A 425 -8.57 -5.72 18.19
CA LEU A 425 -7.39 -6.09 17.39
C LEU A 425 -6.08 -5.48 17.90
N GLY A 426 -6.12 -4.76 19.03
CA GLY A 426 -4.94 -4.14 19.61
C GLY A 426 -4.26 -3.17 18.65
N VAL A 427 -5.07 -2.43 17.88
CA VAL A 427 -4.61 -1.27 17.12
C VAL A 427 -3.95 -0.28 18.09
N ARG A 428 -2.98 0.50 17.59
CA ARG A 428 -2.29 1.56 18.34
C ARG A 428 -2.79 2.96 18.08
N GLN A 429 -3.35 3.21 16.91
CA GLN A 429 -3.95 4.47 16.56
C GLN A 429 -5.20 4.28 15.70
N LEU A 430 -6.31 5.02 15.90
CA LEU A 430 -7.54 4.88 15.09
C LEU A 430 -8.00 6.23 14.55
N ALA A 431 -7.76 6.61 13.30
CA ALA A 431 -8.35 7.81 12.74
C ALA A 431 -9.72 7.49 12.09
N LEU A 432 -10.76 8.20 12.51
CA LEU A 432 -12.09 8.10 11.88
C LEU A 432 -12.22 9.11 10.74
N VAL A 433 -12.87 8.74 9.64
CA VAL A 433 -13.02 9.60 8.44
C VAL A 433 -14.40 9.48 7.79
N GLY A 434 -14.73 10.37 6.86
CA GLY A 434 -15.94 10.26 6.03
C GLY A 434 -17.25 10.49 6.79
N LEU A 435 -17.25 11.48 7.69
CA LEU A 435 -18.46 11.94 8.38
C LEU A 435 -19.45 12.56 7.38
N ASP A 436 -20.75 12.47 7.65
CA ASP A 436 -21.74 13.11 6.77
C ASP A 436 -21.69 14.65 6.89
N PRO A 437 -21.52 15.41 5.79
CA PRO A 437 -21.38 16.88 5.81
C PRO A 437 -22.58 17.64 6.37
N GLY A 438 -23.80 17.07 6.35
CA GLY A 438 -25.00 17.71 6.89
C GLY A 438 -25.05 17.81 8.42
N ASN A 439 -23.97 17.39 9.09
CA ASN A 439 -23.96 17.00 10.49
C ASN A 439 -22.78 17.62 11.27
N GLU A 440 -22.37 18.85 10.94
CA GLU A 440 -21.36 19.60 11.73
C GLU A 440 -21.78 19.78 13.21
N ALA A 441 -23.07 19.77 13.54
CA ALA A 441 -23.57 19.70 14.92
C ALA A 441 -23.59 18.27 15.50
N ALA A 442 -23.59 17.24 14.64
CA ALA A 442 -23.53 15.84 15.04
C ALA A 442 -22.11 15.36 15.32
N VAL A 443 -21.09 16.12 14.94
CA VAL A 443 -19.71 16.01 15.40
C VAL A 443 -19.62 16.00 16.93
N ASP A 444 -20.28 16.97 17.59
CA ASP A 444 -20.26 17.06 19.05
C ASP A 444 -21.01 15.88 19.66
N ALA A 445 -22.12 15.48 19.04
CA ALA A 445 -22.89 14.30 19.42
C ALA A 445 -22.10 12.99 19.21
N PHE A 446 -21.28 12.92 18.16
CA PHE A 446 -20.42 11.79 17.82
C PHE A 446 -19.28 11.66 18.82
N ASN A 447 -18.64 12.78 19.17
CA ASN A 447 -17.62 12.81 20.20
C ASN A 447 -18.20 12.45 21.56
N LYS A 448 -19.36 12.99 21.90
CA LYS A 448 -20.10 12.61 23.10
C LYS A 448 -20.42 11.11 23.11
N ALA A 449 -20.86 10.54 22.00
CA ALA A 449 -21.23 9.13 21.98
C ALA A 449 -20.03 8.17 21.88
N ILE A 450 -18.89 8.61 21.34
CA ILE A 450 -17.61 7.92 21.55
C ILE A 450 -17.24 7.96 23.03
N GLN A 451 -17.41 9.10 23.72
CA GLN A 451 -17.19 9.19 25.16
C GLN A 451 -18.12 8.22 25.91
N ASP A 452 -19.42 8.20 25.62
CA ASP A 452 -20.42 7.30 26.24
C ASP A 452 -20.08 5.81 26.00
N THR A 453 -19.54 5.49 24.81
CA THR A 453 -19.05 4.14 24.46
C THR A 453 -17.82 3.76 25.29
N LEU A 454 -16.88 4.69 25.46
CA LEU A 454 -15.66 4.46 26.23
C LEU A 454 -15.91 4.39 27.74
N THR A 455 -16.88 5.15 28.27
CA THR A 455 -17.22 5.20 29.70
C THR A 455 -18.04 3.99 30.14
N GLY A 456 -18.57 3.20 29.20
CA GLY A 456 -19.46 2.07 29.48
C GLY A 456 -20.86 2.49 29.93
N GLU A 457 -21.21 3.77 29.76
CA GLU A 457 -22.58 4.27 29.98
C GLU A 457 -23.52 3.87 28.83
N ALA A 458 -22.96 3.46 27.69
CA ALA A 458 -23.67 2.69 26.69
C ALA A 458 -23.95 1.26 27.21
N THR A 459 -25.22 0.96 27.51
CA THR A 459 -25.69 -0.41 27.75
C THR A 459 -25.26 -1.30 26.60
N THR A 460 -24.36 -2.26 26.86
CA THR A 460 -23.96 -3.39 26.00
C THR A 460 -24.18 -3.16 24.50
N LEU A 461 -23.11 -2.82 23.77
CA LEU A 461 -23.04 -2.79 22.31
C LEU A 461 -23.19 -4.20 21.70
N ALA A 462 -24.35 -4.81 21.90
CA ALA A 462 -24.93 -5.68 20.90
C ALA A 462 -25.79 -4.76 20.03
N ASP A 463 -25.55 -4.76 18.71
CA ASP A 463 -26.61 -4.39 17.79
C ASP A 463 -27.85 -5.19 18.24
N GLY A 464 -28.94 -4.50 18.57
CA GLY A 464 -30.16 -5.12 19.10
C GLY A 464 -30.67 -6.25 18.20
N PRO A 465 -31.53 -7.13 18.73
CA PRO A 465 -31.83 -8.46 18.18
C PRO A 465 -32.23 -8.50 16.71
#